data_AF-A0A0P8BNW9-F1
#
_entry.id   AF-A0A0P8BNW9-F1
#
_cell.length_a   1.000
_cell.length_b   1.000
_cell.length_c   1.000
_cell.angle_alpha   90.00
_cell.angle_beta   90.00
_cell.angle_gamma   90.00
#
_symmetry.space_group_name_H-M   'P 1'
#
loop_
_entity.id
_entity.type
_entity.pdbx_description
1 polymer ?
#
loop_
_entity_poly.entity_id
_entity_poly.type
_entity_poly.pdbx_seq_one_letter_code
_entity_poly.pdbx_strand_id
1 'polypeptide(L)'
;MADSSLIHFCCLGRFADFVPGTKSPYAKMALEAVQFDDASGERIDKVIFKLDKSLRKKLKDSLQPDDWVKVTGEGKAISKCDRIKWKADKVSKLSPSQLEKQQAAFAYHRATGLVAQSTESAPPSLTPEIPPEIPPEGSPKAIPKITQVLICQKGSCRKKGSLKVAQAVEAAIQEAGCAETVKIKATGCMGQCKAGPNMVFMPTKKSYRKVSDKKARSLIKAAL
;
A
#
# COMPACT_ATOMS: atom_id res chain seq x y z
N MET A 1 1.35 26.23 11.97
CA MET A 1 2.01 25.89 10.69
C MET A 1 2.01 24.37 10.58
N ALA A 2 1.00 23.79 9.92
CA ALA A 2 0.84 22.34 9.85
C ALA A 2 1.47 21.83 8.56
N ASP A 3 2.59 21.14 8.72
CA ASP A 3 3.31 20.45 7.66
C ASP A 3 2.36 19.50 6.93
N SER A 4 1.97 19.89 5.71
CA SER A 4 1.18 19.06 4.82
C SER A 4 2.14 18.05 4.21
N SER A 5 2.34 16.91 4.91
CA SER A 5 3.25 15.87 4.45
C SER A 5 2.88 15.45 3.03
N LEU A 6 3.77 15.80 2.12
CA LEU A 6 3.60 15.70 0.69
C LEU A 6 4.28 14.39 0.27
N ILE A 7 3.50 13.44 -0.22
CA ILE A 7 3.97 12.08 -0.50
C ILE A 7 4.26 11.98 -1.99
N HIS A 8 5.52 11.75 -2.36
CA HIS A 8 5.84 11.39 -3.74
C HIS A 8 5.47 9.94 -3.99
N PHE A 9 4.89 9.66 -5.15
CA PHE A 9 4.53 8.32 -5.56
C PHE A 9 4.94 8.04 -6.99
N CYS A 10 5.15 6.76 -7.26
CA CYS A 10 5.31 6.19 -8.57
C CYS A 10 4.35 5.00 -8.67
N CYS A 11 3.56 4.92 -9.73
CA CYS A 11 2.67 3.80 -9.94
C CYS A 11 2.57 3.41 -11.41
N LEU A 12 2.17 2.16 -11.64
CA LEU A 12 1.87 1.59 -12.94
C LEU A 12 0.39 1.27 -12.95
N GLY A 13 -0.32 1.67 -13.99
CA GLY A 13 -1.74 1.37 -14.11
C GLY A 13 -2.16 1.34 -15.56
N ARG A 14 -3.34 0.77 -15.78
CA ARG A 14 -3.99 0.75 -17.06
C ARG A 14 -4.87 1.99 -17.17
N PHE A 15 -4.68 2.80 -18.19
CA PHE A 15 -5.51 3.96 -18.43
C PHE A 15 -6.93 3.52 -18.77
N ALA A 16 -7.90 3.96 -17.97
CA ALA A 16 -9.30 3.64 -18.21
C ALA A 16 -9.96 4.75 -19.03
N ASP A 17 -9.99 5.98 -18.48
CA ASP A 17 -10.59 7.13 -19.16
C ASP A 17 -10.19 8.46 -18.51
N PHE A 18 -10.41 9.57 -19.22
CA PHE A 18 -10.39 10.90 -18.64
C PHE A 18 -11.71 11.21 -17.95
N VAL A 19 -11.62 11.72 -16.72
CA VAL A 19 -12.80 12.14 -15.96
C VAL A 19 -12.95 13.65 -16.08
N PRO A 20 -14.09 14.15 -16.59
CA PRO A 20 -14.33 15.57 -16.72
C PRO A 20 -14.32 16.26 -15.36
N GLY A 21 -13.72 17.44 -15.33
CA GLY A 21 -13.75 18.33 -14.18
C GLY A 21 -14.40 19.66 -14.54
N THR A 22 -14.70 20.44 -13.51
CA THR A 22 -15.39 21.73 -13.60
C THR A 22 -14.74 22.77 -14.52
N LYS A 23 -13.46 22.60 -14.89
CA LYS A 23 -12.71 23.54 -15.74
C LYS A 23 -12.19 22.93 -17.04
N SER A 24 -12.30 21.62 -17.24
CA SER A 24 -11.76 20.92 -18.42
C SER A 24 -12.24 19.47 -18.46
N PRO A 25 -12.58 18.93 -19.64
CA PRO A 25 -12.98 17.53 -19.79
C PRO A 25 -11.83 16.55 -19.47
N TYR A 26 -10.57 16.98 -19.53
CA TYR A 26 -9.39 16.16 -19.24
C TYR A 26 -8.82 16.43 -17.85
N ALA A 27 -9.65 16.89 -16.90
CA ALA A 27 -9.12 17.42 -15.64
C ALA A 27 -8.52 16.38 -14.72
N LYS A 28 -8.96 15.14 -14.86
CA LYS A 28 -8.54 13.99 -14.09
C LYS A 28 -8.40 12.80 -15.03
N MET A 29 -7.60 11.82 -14.66
CA MET A 29 -7.57 10.53 -15.33
C MET A 29 -7.91 9.43 -14.33
N ALA A 30 -8.63 8.43 -14.79
CA ALA A 30 -8.86 7.19 -14.07
C ALA A 30 -7.88 6.14 -14.59
N LEU A 31 -7.15 5.53 -13.66
CA LEU A 31 -6.38 4.32 -13.93
C LEU A 31 -7.04 3.15 -13.22
N GLU A 32 -6.94 1.97 -13.83
CA GLU A 32 -7.34 0.69 -13.27
C GLU A 32 -6.11 -0.19 -13.04
N ALA A 33 -6.26 -1.23 -12.22
CA ALA A 33 -5.21 -2.20 -11.96
C ALA A 33 -3.88 -1.55 -11.50
N VAL A 34 -3.98 -0.55 -10.65
CA VAL A 34 -2.85 0.32 -10.29
C VAL A 34 -1.97 -0.36 -9.27
N GLN A 35 -0.67 -0.46 -9.55
CA GLN A 35 0.36 -0.94 -8.65
C GLN A 35 1.25 0.24 -8.27
N PHE A 36 1.38 0.52 -6.97
CA PHE A 36 2.27 1.56 -6.48
C PHE A 36 3.66 0.97 -6.21
N ASP A 37 4.68 1.78 -6.43
CA ASP A 37 6.08 1.50 -6.08
C ASP A 37 6.29 1.79 -4.60
N ASP A 38 5.53 1.08 -3.77
CA ASP A 38 5.60 1.19 -2.34
C ASP A 38 5.68 -0.20 -1.72
N ALA A 39 6.20 -0.26 -0.50
CA ALA A 39 6.41 -1.52 0.20
C ALA A 39 5.10 -2.29 0.45
N SER A 40 3.92 -1.66 0.33
CA SER A 40 2.63 -2.36 0.47
C SER A 40 2.34 -3.31 -0.69
N GLY A 41 2.84 -3.01 -1.90
CA GLY A 41 2.47 -3.76 -3.12
C GLY A 41 0.96 -3.84 -3.33
N GLU A 42 0.18 -2.93 -2.74
CA GLU A 42 -1.27 -2.97 -2.80
C GLU A 42 -1.71 -2.60 -4.22
N ARG A 43 -2.41 -3.55 -4.86
CA ARG A 43 -3.04 -3.31 -6.16
C ARG A 43 -4.39 -2.65 -5.92
N ILE A 44 -4.57 -1.46 -6.49
CA ILE A 44 -5.81 -0.71 -6.40
C ILE A 44 -6.60 -0.91 -7.69
N ASP A 45 -7.85 -1.36 -7.56
CA ASP A 45 -8.73 -1.62 -8.70
C ASP A 45 -8.93 -0.39 -9.58
N LYS A 46 -9.12 0.78 -8.95
CA LYS A 46 -9.33 2.06 -9.65
C LYS A 46 -8.86 3.25 -8.83
N VAL A 47 -8.05 4.12 -9.44
CA VAL A 47 -7.56 5.37 -8.84
C VAL A 47 -7.78 6.54 -9.79
N ILE A 48 -8.23 7.68 -9.26
CA ILE A 48 -8.41 8.91 -10.03
C ILE A 48 -7.31 9.90 -9.67
N PHE A 49 -6.49 10.26 -10.65
CA PHE A 49 -5.42 11.24 -10.52
C PHE A 49 -5.88 12.58 -11.07
N LYS A 50 -5.64 13.66 -10.32
CA LYS A 50 -5.77 15.01 -10.86
C LYS A 50 -4.58 15.31 -11.75
N LEU A 51 -4.84 15.71 -12.99
CA LEU A 51 -3.78 16.08 -13.93
C LEU A 51 -3.43 17.55 -13.83
N ASP A 52 -2.13 17.84 -13.84
CA ASP A 52 -1.65 19.20 -14.03
C ASP A 52 -2.01 19.74 -15.43
N LYS A 53 -2.12 21.06 -15.58
CA LYS A 53 -2.60 21.72 -16.81
C LYS A 53 -1.71 21.37 -18.00
N SER A 54 -0.41 21.21 -17.79
CA SER A 54 0.57 20.87 -18.83
C SER A 54 0.42 19.43 -19.32
N LEU A 55 0.11 18.48 -18.42
CA LEU A 55 -0.11 17.08 -18.77
C LEU A 55 -1.36 16.89 -19.64
N ARG A 56 -2.43 17.65 -19.38
CA ARG A 56 -3.69 17.56 -20.14
C ARG A 56 -3.50 17.76 -21.63
N LYS A 57 -2.62 18.70 -22.00
CA LYS A 57 -2.34 19.01 -23.42
C LYS A 57 -1.55 17.90 -24.10
N LYS A 58 -0.67 17.20 -23.38
CA LYS A 58 0.17 16.12 -23.92
C LYS A 58 -0.58 14.80 -24.01
N LEU A 59 -1.40 14.50 -23.00
CA LEU A 59 -2.03 13.18 -22.88
C LEU A 59 -3.33 13.05 -23.68
N LYS A 60 -3.99 14.16 -24.03
CA LYS A 60 -5.24 14.14 -24.81
C LYS A 60 -5.10 13.43 -26.17
N ASP A 61 -3.92 13.50 -26.79
CA ASP A 61 -3.70 12.95 -28.14
C ASP A 61 -2.89 11.64 -28.12
N SER A 62 -2.42 11.20 -26.94
CA SER A 62 -1.42 10.14 -26.82
C SER A 62 -1.87 8.92 -26.00
N LEU A 63 -2.96 9.04 -25.23
CA LEU A 63 -3.48 7.95 -24.40
C LEU A 63 -4.81 7.43 -24.92
N GLN A 64 -4.92 6.11 -25.04
CA GLN A 64 -6.15 5.40 -25.34
C GLN A 64 -6.56 4.53 -24.15
N PRO A 65 -7.87 4.25 -23.99
CA PRO A 65 -8.35 3.25 -23.03
C PRO A 65 -7.56 1.94 -23.20
N ASP A 66 -7.24 1.30 -22.09
CA ASP A 66 -6.40 0.09 -21.99
C ASP A 66 -4.87 0.30 -22.08
N ASP A 67 -4.39 1.52 -22.38
CA ASP A 67 -2.95 1.79 -22.43
C ASP A 67 -2.30 1.67 -21.05
N TRP A 68 -1.18 0.94 -20.98
CA TRP A 68 -0.36 0.92 -19.78
C TRP A 68 0.43 2.21 -19.63
N VAL A 69 0.36 2.80 -18.45
CA VAL A 69 1.04 4.06 -18.14
C VAL A 69 1.79 3.98 -16.81
N LYS A 70 2.98 4.58 -16.79
CA LYS A 70 3.68 4.95 -15.58
C LYS A 70 3.25 6.35 -15.18
N VAL A 71 2.79 6.49 -13.95
CA VAL A 71 2.40 7.78 -13.37
C VAL A 71 3.25 8.06 -12.16
N THR A 72 3.83 9.25 -12.13
CA THR A 72 4.51 9.76 -10.95
C THR A 72 3.91 11.10 -10.56
N GLY A 73 3.96 11.39 -9.27
CA GLY A 73 3.49 12.67 -8.79
C GLY A 73 3.42 12.72 -7.28
N GLU A 74 2.47 13.50 -6.81
CA GLU A 74 2.37 13.93 -5.43
C GLU A 74 0.98 13.64 -4.86
N GLY A 75 0.93 12.99 -3.70
CA GLY A 75 -0.24 12.79 -2.88
C GLY A 75 -0.24 13.80 -1.73
N LYS A 76 -1.38 14.48 -1.53
CA LYS A 76 -1.61 15.31 -0.33
C LYS A 76 -2.72 14.70 0.50
N ALA A 77 -2.44 14.39 1.77
CA ALA A 77 -3.46 13.97 2.71
C ALA A 77 -4.43 15.13 2.98
N ILE A 78 -5.73 14.92 2.77
CA ILE A 78 -6.73 15.94 3.09
C ILE A 78 -7.07 15.80 4.58
N SER A 79 -6.65 16.80 5.37
CA SER A 79 -6.84 16.88 6.83
C SER A 79 -8.30 16.77 7.30
N LYS A 80 -9.28 16.94 6.39
CA LYS A 80 -10.72 16.85 6.70
C LYS A 80 -11.39 15.50 6.38
N CYS A 81 -10.75 14.57 5.64
CA CYS A 81 -11.44 13.34 5.17
C CYS A 81 -10.61 12.05 5.12
N ASP A 82 -9.38 12.01 5.68
CA ASP A 82 -8.42 10.87 5.60
C ASP A 82 -8.28 10.27 4.18
N ARG A 83 -8.56 11.07 3.15
CA ARG A 83 -8.43 10.75 1.73
C ARG A 83 -7.21 11.44 1.18
N ILE A 84 -6.39 10.69 0.45
CA ILE A 84 -5.25 11.23 -0.26
C ILE A 84 -5.73 11.81 -1.59
N LYS A 85 -5.40 13.07 -1.84
CA LYS A 85 -5.59 13.71 -3.13
C LYS A 85 -4.35 13.48 -3.98
N TRP A 86 -4.47 12.58 -4.94
CA TRP A 86 -3.40 12.29 -5.88
C TRP A 86 -3.36 13.32 -7.01
N LYS A 87 -2.18 13.89 -7.23
CA LYS A 87 -1.85 14.75 -8.36
C LYS A 87 -0.77 14.05 -9.18
N ALA A 88 -1.07 13.75 -10.44
CA ALA A 88 -0.07 13.26 -11.37
C ALA A 88 0.72 14.46 -11.91
N ASP A 89 2.04 14.35 -11.87
CA ASP A 89 2.98 15.36 -12.37
C ASP A 89 3.69 14.89 -13.64
N LYS A 90 3.95 13.58 -13.75
CA LYS A 90 4.45 12.94 -14.96
C LYS A 90 3.61 11.70 -15.30
N VAL A 91 3.27 11.54 -16.57
CA VAL A 91 2.62 10.35 -17.11
C VAL A 91 3.36 9.93 -18.37
N SER A 92 3.68 8.64 -18.49
CA SER A 92 4.37 8.08 -19.64
C SER A 92 3.73 6.76 -20.05
N LYS A 93 3.32 6.65 -21.32
CA LYS A 93 2.84 5.40 -21.91
C LYS A 93 3.98 4.39 -21.96
N LEU A 94 3.68 3.14 -21.65
CA LEU A 94 4.61 2.03 -21.66
C LEU A 94 4.22 1.03 -22.75
N SER A 95 5.19 0.59 -23.54
CA SER A 95 5.07 -0.61 -24.36
C SER A 95 5.15 -1.88 -23.49
N PRO A 96 4.76 -3.06 -24.00
CA PRO A 96 4.85 -4.32 -23.26
C PRO A 96 6.25 -4.57 -22.67
N SER A 97 7.30 -4.37 -23.47
CA SER A 97 8.69 -4.55 -23.01
C SER A 97 9.11 -3.53 -21.94
N GLN A 98 8.55 -2.31 -21.96
CA GLN A 98 8.79 -1.31 -20.93
C GLN A 98 8.01 -1.61 -19.66
N LEU A 99 6.80 -2.16 -19.79
CA LEU A 99 5.96 -2.59 -18.68
C LEU A 99 6.63 -3.72 -17.90
N GLU A 100 7.12 -4.76 -18.59
CA GLU A 100 7.83 -5.87 -17.97
C GLU A 100 9.05 -5.37 -17.17
N LYS A 101 9.84 -4.46 -17.74
CA LYS A 101 10.97 -3.83 -17.03
C LYS A 101 10.54 -3.06 -15.80
N GLN A 102 9.45 -2.29 -15.87
CA GLN A 102 8.94 -1.52 -14.72
C GLN A 102 8.34 -2.43 -13.65
N GLN A 103 7.61 -3.48 -14.04
CA GLN A 103 7.06 -4.47 -13.11
C GLN A 103 8.16 -5.23 -12.41
N ALA A 104 9.21 -5.63 -13.12
CA ALA A 104 10.40 -6.25 -12.54
C ALA A 104 11.12 -5.28 -11.58
N ALA A 105 11.24 -4.00 -11.94
CA ALA A 105 11.82 -2.99 -11.06
C ALA A 105 11.01 -2.81 -9.76
N PHE A 106 9.68 -2.72 -9.86
CA PHE A 106 8.81 -2.62 -8.69
C PHE A 106 8.87 -3.89 -7.84
N ALA A 107 8.92 -5.07 -8.47
CA ALA A 107 9.08 -6.34 -7.78
C ALA A 107 10.43 -6.41 -7.04
N TYR A 108 11.51 -5.92 -7.65
CA TYR A 108 12.83 -5.85 -7.03
C TYR A 108 12.89 -4.85 -5.87
N HIS A 109 12.36 -3.63 -6.04
CA HIS A 109 12.28 -2.65 -4.95
C HIS A 109 11.45 -3.19 -3.78
N ARG A 110 10.36 -3.89 -4.08
CA ARG A 110 9.53 -4.53 -3.06
C ARG A 110 10.27 -5.68 -2.36
N ALA A 111 11.04 -6.48 -3.09
CA ALA A 111 11.79 -7.60 -2.54
C ALA A 111 12.99 -7.13 -1.68
N THR A 112 13.64 -6.04 -2.06
CA THR A 112 14.88 -5.57 -1.43
C THR A 112 14.68 -4.43 -0.43
N GLY A 113 13.52 -3.75 -0.44
CA GLY A 113 13.25 -2.58 0.39
C GLY A 113 14.12 -1.36 0.05
N LEU A 114 14.97 -1.44 -0.98
CA LEU A 114 15.69 -0.28 -1.52
C LEU A 114 14.72 0.53 -2.38
N VAL A 115 14.16 1.57 -1.78
CA VAL A 115 13.51 2.65 -2.54
C VAL A 115 14.62 3.35 -3.32
N ALA A 116 14.62 3.25 -4.65
CA ALA A 116 15.58 3.95 -5.48
C ALA A 116 15.49 5.45 -5.21
N GLN A 117 16.44 5.98 -4.42
CA GLN A 117 16.70 7.41 -4.43
C GLN A 117 17.22 7.76 -5.81
N SER A 118 16.53 8.70 -6.43
CA SER A 118 16.79 9.22 -7.77
C SER A 118 18.28 9.55 -7.96
N THR A 119 19.01 8.68 -8.65
CA THR A 119 20.14 9.13 -9.45
C THR A 119 20.04 8.48 -10.82
N GLU A 120 19.84 9.37 -11.77
CA GLU A 120 20.07 9.20 -13.19
C GLU A 120 21.35 8.41 -13.45
N SER A 121 21.22 7.15 -13.79
CA SER A 121 22.22 6.39 -14.53
C SER A 121 21.46 5.31 -15.27
N ALA A 122 21.67 5.27 -16.57
CA ALA A 122 21.06 4.30 -17.47
C ALA A 122 21.11 2.86 -16.90
N PRO A 123 20.11 2.02 -17.23
CA PRO A 123 20.24 0.60 -16.93
C PRO A 123 21.50 0.08 -17.65
N PRO A 124 22.43 -0.62 -16.98
CA PRO A 124 23.43 -1.37 -17.71
C PRO A 124 22.67 -2.45 -18.48
N SER A 125 22.57 -2.24 -19.79
CA SER A 125 22.24 -3.27 -20.77
C SER A 125 23.22 -4.41 -20.60
N LEU A 126 22.81 -5.55 -20.06
CA LEU A 126 23.32 -6.86 -20.47
C LEU A 126 22.19 -7.90 -20.34
N THR A 127 22.01 -8.61 -21.45
CA THR A 127 21.13 -9.75 -21.71
C THR A 127 21.48 -10.99 -20.86
N PRO A 128 20.66 -12.05 -20.90
CA PRO A 128 20.37 -12.92 -19.77
C PRO A 128 21.31 -14.11 -19.65
N GLU A 129 21.84 -14.34 -18.44
CA GLU A 129 22.48 -15.61 -18.08
C GLU A 129 21.83 -16.19 -16.81
N ILE A 130 20.98 -17.18 -17.02
CA ILE A 130 20.75 -18.36 -16.15
C ILE A 130 22.13 -19.04 -15.99
N PRO A 131 22.62 -19.66 -14.87
CA PRO A 131 22.00 -20.57 -13.84
C PRO A 131 22.64 -20.39 -12.41
N PRO A 132 22.55 -21.29 -11.38
CA PRO A 132 21.91 -22.62 -11.30
C PRO A 132 20.89 -22.82 -10.16
N GLU A 133 20.17 -23.93 -10.31
CA GLU A 133 19.21 -24.51 -9.39
C GLU A 133 19.65 -24.55 -7.92
N ILE A 134 18.71 -24.20 -7.04
CA ILE A 134 18.63 -24.78 -5.69
C ILE A 134 17.17 -25.25 -5.50
N PRO A 135 16.90 -26.56 -5.32
CA PRO A 135 15.59 -27.11 -4.98
C PRO A 135 15.44 -27.29 -3.44
N PRO A 136 14.29 -27.72 -2.91
CA PRO A 136 12.96 -27.13 -2.96
C PRO A 136 12.41 -26.86 -1.53
N GLU A 137 11.19 -26.30 -1.45
CA GLU A 137 10.31 -26.19 -0.27
C GLU A 137 10.61 -25.12 0.80
N GLY A 138 9.73 -24.12 0.80
CA GLY A 138 9.56 -23.19 1.91
C GLY A 138 8.32 -22.31 1.86
N SER A 139 7.30 -22.65 1.05
CA SER A 139 5.94 -22.05 0.96
C SER A 139 5.83 -20.51 0.76
N PRO A 140 5.10 -20.03 -0.26
CA PRO A 140 4.84 -18.60 -0.45
C PRO A 140 3.88 -18.11 0.63
N LYS A 141 4.39 -17.47 1.68
CA LYS A 141 3.53 -16.89 2.73
C LYS A 141 3.01 -15.52 2.28
N ALA A 142 1.68 -15.42 2.28
CA ALA A 142 0.88 -14.30 1.84
C ALA A 142 1.40 -12.97 2.39
N ILE A 143 1.39 -11.94 1.54
CA ILE A 143 1.78 -10.57 1.87
C ILE A 143 0.80 -10.06 2.94
N PRO A 144 1.24 -9.83 4.18
CA PRO A 144 0.33 -9.48 5.26
C PRO A 144 -0.17 -8.05 5.08
N LYS A 145 -1.49 -7.85 5.01
CA LYS A 145 -2.15 -6.54 4.86
C LYS A 145 -2.02 -5.67 6.12
N ILE A 146 -1.37 -6.18 7.17
CA ILE A 146 -1.14 -5.52 8.45
C ILE A 146 0.34 -5.56 8.81
N THR A 147 0.89 -4.44 9.24
CA THR A 147 2.31 -4.32 9.66
C THR A 147 2.45 -4.12 11.17
N GLN A 148 1.40 -3.63 11.83
CA GLN A 148 1.42 -3.44 13.27
C GLN A 148 0.03 -3.60 13.90
N VAL A 149 -0.03 -4.27 15.05
CA VAL A 149 -1.25 -4.46 15.84
C VAL A 149 -1.11 -3.73 17.16
N LEU A 150 -1.98 -2.75 17.40
CA LEU A 150 -2.03 -1.97 18.64
C LEU A 150 -3.06 -2.59 19.59
N ILE A 151 -2.67 -2.94 20.81
CA ILE A 151 -3.57 -3.55 21.80
C ILE A 151 -3.56 -2.73 23.08
N CYS A 152 -4.74 -2.31 23.54
CA CYS A 152 -4.88 -1.59 24.79
C CYS A 152 -4.60 -2.52 26.00
N GLN A 153 -3.51 -2.26 26.73
CA GLN A 153 -3.13 -3.04 27.92
C GLN A 153 -3.38 -2.30 29.25
N LYS A 154 -4.11 -1.17 29.24
CA LYS A 154 -4.36 -0.36 30.44
C LYS A 154 -5.81 -0.48 30.96
N GLY A 155 -5.98 -0.31 32.28
CA GLY A 155 -7.26 -0.12 32.94
C GLY A 155 -8.24 -1.28 32.73
N SER A 156 -9.45 -0.95 32.25
CA SER A 156 -10.54 -1.91 32.02
C SER A 156 -10.24 -2.96 30.94
N CYS A 157 -9.38 -2.65 29.95
CA CYS A 157 -9.05 -3.62 28.90
C CYS A 157 -8.22 -4.78 29.46
N ARG A 158 -7.28 -4.51 30.37
CA ARG A 158 -6.47 -5.54 31.04
C ARG A 158 -7.33 -6.44 31.92
N LYS A 159 -8.26 -5.85 32.70
CA LYS A 159 -9.23 -6.59 33.53
C LYS A 159 -10.17 -7.48 32.71
N LYS A 160 -10.51 -7.06 31.48
CA LYS A 160 -11.34 -7.80 30.52
C LYS A 160 -10.56 -8.81 29.67
N GLY A 161 -9.29 -9.08 30.00
CA GLY A 161 -8.48 -10.11 29.35
C GLY A 161 -7.71 -9.66 28.10
N SER A 162 -7.39 -8.37 27.95
CA SER A 162 -6.58 -7.91 26.80
C SER A 162 -5.19 -8.54 26.73
N LEU A 163 -4.66 -9.06 27.84
CA LEU A 163 -3.43 -9.86 27.86
C LEU A 163 -3.58 -11.17 27.08
N LYS A 164 -4.69 -11.90 27.31
CA LYS A 164 -5.00 -13.14 26.57
C LYS A 164 -5.18 -12.87 25.09
N VAL A 165 -5.77 -11.72 24.74
CA VAL A 165 -5.91 -11.27 23.35
C VAL A 165 -4.54 -11.01 22.72
N ALA A 166 -3.62 -10.35 23.42
CA ALA A 166 -2.27 -10.12 22.91
C ALA A 166 -1.50 -11.42 22.65
N GLN A 167 -1.55 -12.37 23.59
CA GLN A 167 -0.94 -13.70 23.43
C GLN A 167 -1.56 -14.49 22.27
N ALA A 168 -2.89 -14.43 22.11
CA ALA A 168 -3.57 -15.10 21.01
C ALA A 168 -3.21 -14.50 19.64
N VAL A 169 -2.98 -13.19 19.57
CA VAL A 169 -2.51 -12.49 18.37
C VAL A 169 -1.06 -12.88 18.05
N GLU A 170 -0.19 -12.91 19.05
CA GLU A 170 1.22 -13.32 18.90
C GLU A 170 1.34 -14.75 18.38
N ALA A 171 0.63 -15.69 19.00
CA ALA A 171 0.58 -17.08 18.55
C ALA A 171 0.07 -17.18 17.10
N ALA A 172 -0.97 -16.43 16.72
CA ALA A 172 -1.50 -16.46 15.36
C ALA A 172 -0.52 -15.88 14.32
N ILE A 173 0.25 -14.85 14.67
CA ILE A 173 1.28 -14.27 13.80
C ILE A 173 2.46 -15.25 13.65
N GLN A 174 2.85 -15.94 14.74
CA GLN A 174 3.92 -16.92 14.73
C GLN A 174 3.54 -18.20 13.96
N GLU A 175 2.32 -18.72 14.15
CA GLU A 175 1.74 -19.82 13.37
C GLU A 175 1.73 -19.48 11.86
N ALA A 176 1.46 -18.22 11.51
CA ALA A 176 1.50 -17.76 10.14
C ALA A 176 2.93 -17.55 9.61
N GLY A 177 3.96 -17.48 10.47
CA GLY A 177 5.34 -17.15 10.09
C GLY A 177 5.53 -15.71 9.64
N CYS A 178 4.69 -14.78 10.11
CA CYS A 178 4.77 -13.35 9.80
C CYS A 178 5.34 -12.54 10.97
N ALA A 179 6.02 -13.19 11.92
CA ALA A 179 6.56 -12.56 13.13
C ALA A 179 7.59 -11.46 12.82
N GLU A 180 8.33 -11.58 11.72
CA GLU A 180 9.29 -10.56 11.28
C GLU A 180 8.62 -9.34 10.64
N THR A 181 7.42 -9.51 10.09
CA THR A 181 6.69 -8.45 9.35
C THR A 181 5.65 -7.73 10.21
N VAL A 182 5.00 -8.42 11.16
CA VAL A 182 3.89 -7.87 11.95
C VAL A 182 4.30 -7.68 13.40
N LYS A 183 4.38 -6.41 13.82
CA LYS A 183 4.76 -6.05 15.20
C LYS A 183 3.54 -5.86 16.09
N ILE A 184 3.55 -6.45 17.29
CA ILE A 184 2.55 -6.17 18.32
C ILE A 184 3.05 -5.02 19.19
N LYS A 185 2.22 -3.99 19.36
CA LYS A 185 2.53 -2.87 20.25
C LYS A 185 1.45 -2.74 21.32
N ALA A 186 1.87 -2.89 22.56
CA ALA A 186 1.04 -2.56 23.72
C ALA A 186 0.82 -1.04 23.77
N THR A 187 -0.43 -0.61 23.89
CA THR A 187 -0.77 0.82 23.99
C THR A 187 -1.51 1.14 25.28
N GLY A 188 -1.51 2.43 25.61
CA GLY A 188 -2.32 3.00 26.68
C GLY A 188 -3.83 3.03 26.36
N CYS A 189 -4.57 3.76 27.20
CA CYS A 189 -6.02 3.89 27.06
C CYS A 189 -6.39 4.54 25.72
N MET A 190 -7.28 3.89 24.96
CA MET A 190 -7.80 4.41 23.69
C MET A 190 -9.16 5.13 23.85
N GLY A 191 -9.51 5.56 25.05
CA GLY A 191 -10.78 6.27 25.34
C GLY A 191 -12.05 5.40 25.29
N GLN A 192 -11.95 4.11 24.94
CA GLN A 192 -13.12 3.24 24.71
C GLN A 192 -13.20 2.07 25.69
N CYS A 193 -12.96 2.37 26.96
CA CYS A 193 -12.97 1.42 28.08
C CYS A 193 -14.25 0.56 28.16
N LYS A 194 -15.41 1.15 27.87
CA LYS A 194 -16.71 0.45 27.90
C LYS A 194 -16.76 -0.71 26.89
N ALA A 195 -16.10 -0.58 25.74
CA ALA A 195 -16.08 -1.56 24.67
C ALA A 195 -14.78 -2.40 24.61
N GLY A 196 -13.93 -2.36 25.63
CA GLY A 196 -12.71 -3.18 25.68
C GLY A 196 -12.99 -4.70 25.75
N PRO A 197 -12.04 -5.56 25.36
CA PRO A 197 -10.69 -5.25 24.86
C PRO A 197 -10.69 -4.58 23.47
N ASN A 198 -9.84 -3.56 23.30
CA ASN A 198 -9.70 -2.79 22.07
C ASN A 198 -8.39 -3.11 21.36
N MET A 199 -8.47 -3.29 20.05
CA MET A 199 -7.35 -3.61 19.17
C MET A 199 -7.44 -2.75 17.90
N VAL A 200 -6.32 -2.35 17.32
CA VAL A 200 -6.27 -1.57 16.07
C VAL A 200 -5.23 -2.18 15.14
N PHE A 201 -5.57 -2.35 13.87
CA PHE A 201 -4.63 -2.73 12.82
C PHE A 201 -4.05 -1.50 12.13
N MET A 202 -2.75 -1.55 11.84
CA MET A 202 -2.01 -0.55 11.08
C MET A 202 -1.41 -1.20 9.83
N PRO A 203 -1.33 -0.48 8.69
CA PRO A 203 -1.62 0.96 8.51
C PRO A 203 -3.10 1.30 8.29
N THR A 204 -3.99 0.30 8.16
CA THR A 204 -5.42 0.47 7.83
C THR A 204 -6.25 1.23 8.88
N LYS A 205 -5.67 1.53 10.06
CA LYS A 205 -6.32 2.17 11.24
C LYS A 205 -7.66 1.54 11.64
N LYS A 206 -7.90 0.28 11.26
CA LYS A 206 -9.18 -0.39 11.54
C LYS A 206 -9.23 -0.78 13.01
N SER A 207 -10.18 -0.18 13.75
CA SER A 207 -10.37 -0.44 15.18
C SER A 207 -11.38 -1.55 15.42
N TYR A 208 -11.04 -2.45 16.34
CA TYR A 208 -11.84 -3.58 16.77
C TYR A 208 -12.12 -3.44 18.26
N ARG A 209 -13.37 -3.71 18.62
CA ARG A 209 -13.91 -3.60 19.98
C ARG A 209 -14.48 -4.93 20.42
N LYS A 210 -14.55 -5.15 21.74
CA LYS A 210 -15.01 -6.41 22.37
C LYS A 210 -14.31 -7.62 21.75
N VAL A 211 -13.00 -7.51 21.57
CA VAL A 211 -12.20 -8.57 20.94
C VAL A 211 -11.96 -9.68 21.97
N SER A 212 -12.38 -10.89 21.63
CA SER A 212 -12.01 -12.12 22.35
C SER A 212 -10.80 -12.77 21.71
N ASP A 213 -10.15 -13.70 22.41
CA ASP A 213 -9.03 -14.50 21.93
C ASP A 213 -9.34 -15.20 20.58
N LYS A 214 -10.47 -15.89 20.46
CA LYS A 214 -10.93 -16.52 19.21
C LYS A 214 -11.10 -15.51 18.08
N LYS A 215 -11.72 -14.37 18.38
CA LYS A 215 -11.96 -13.31 17.40
C LYS A 215 -10.65 -12.65 16.96
N ALA A 216 -9.70 -12.48 17.86
CA ALA A 216 -8.38 -11.95 17.55
C ALA A 216 -7.63 -12.84 16.56
N ARG A 217 -7.59 -14.17 16.81
CA ARG A 217 -6.98 -15.14 15.88
C ARG A 217 -7.63 -15.09 14.49
N SER A 218 -8.96 -15.05 14.42
CA SER A 218 -9.69 -14.96 13.15
C SER A 218 -9.40 -13.65 12.41
N LEU A 219 -9.32 -12.52 13.13
CA LEU A 219 -8.98 -11.22 12.54
C LEU A 219 -7.55 -11.18 12.00
N ILE A 220 -6.60 -11.83 12.68
CA ILE A 220 -5.22 -11.96 12.20
C ILE A 220 -5.17 -12.85 10.96
N LYS A 221 -5.78 -14.03 10.98
CA LYS A 221 -5.83 -14.92 9.79
C LYS A 221 -6.51 -14.30 8.56
N ALA A 222 -7.45 -13.37 8.76
CA ALA A 222 -8.11 -12.66 7.66
C ALA A 222 -7.33 -11.42 7.17
N ALA A 223 -6.35 -10.96 7.95
CA ALA A 223 -5.57 -9.76 7.70
C ALA A 223 -4.13 -10.05 7.26
N LEU A 224 -3.62 -11.24 7.56
CA LEU A 224 -2.46 -11.85 6.90
C LEU A 224 -2.90 -12.42 5.55
#